data_AF-A0A1V4T031-F1
#
_entry.id   AF-A0A1V4T031-F1
#
_cell.length_a   1.000
_cell.length_b   1.000
_cell.length_c   1.000
_cell.angle_alpha   90.00
_cell.angle_beta   90.00
_cell.angle_gamma   90.00
#
_symmetry.space_group_name_H-M   'P 1'
#
loop_
_entity.id
_entity.type
_entity.pdbx_description
1 polymer ?
#
loop_
_entity_poly.entity_id
_entity_poly.type
_entity_poly.pdbx_seq_one_letter_code
_entity_poly.pdbx_strand_id
1 'polypeptide(L)'
;MNFIKPNRLQKGDKIAAISLSWGGAGDKEILWRYNLGKKRLEEEFGIIVVEMENTLKGSKYIYEHPEKRSEDLMNAFKDKSIKWPKENIWRNAILFLETSEEMPELNHFERLIRNYGSQGILEKINGIIIGKPYDNKYYDEYKNIILKIVRDELKLNDLPIMYNMNFGHTSPMITIPYGAIGEIDCDK
;
A
#
# COMPACT_ATOMS: atom_id res chain seq x y z
N MET A 1 8.84 -16.34 -5.40
CA MET A 1 8.32 -16.94 -4.14
C MET A 1 6.88 -17.41 -4.38
N ASN A 2 6.41 -18.49 -3.76
CA ASN A 2 4.96 -18.78 -3.73
C ASN A 2 4.36 -17.98 -2.58
N PHE A 3 3.63 -16.90 -2.91
CA PHE A 3 2.80 -16.22 -1.93
C PHE A 3 1.72 -17.18 -1.45
N ILE A 4 1.51 -17.23 -0.13
CA ILE A 4 0.37 -17.96 0.43
C ILE A 4 -0.84 -17.07 0.20
N LYS A 5 -1.76 -17.51 -0.65
CA LYS A 5 -3.05 -16.83 -0.81
C LYS A 5 -3.89 -17.12 0.44
N PRO A 6 -4.27 -16.11 1.24
CA PRO A 6 -5.12 -16.34 2.40
C PRO A 6 -6.52 -16.80 1.96
N ASN A 7 -7.23 -17.46 2.87
CA ASN A 7 -8.63 -17.82 2.65
C ASN A 7 -9.48 -16.55 2.51
N ARG A 8 -10.53 -16.66 1.70
CA ARG A 8 -11.50 -15.58 1.54
C ARG A 8 -12.30 -15.39 2.82
N LEU A 9 -12.48 -14.13 3.23
CA LEU A 9 -13.34 -13.76 4.34
C LEU A 9 -14.81 -14.14 4.09
N GLN A 10 -15.47 -14.56 5.14
CA GLN A 10 -16.91 -14.87 5.21
C GLN A 10 -17.57 -14.06 6.33
N LYS A 11 -18.90 -13.98 6.29
CA LYS A 11 -19.67 -13.40 7.39
C LYS A 11 -19.40 -14.19 8.68
N GLY A 12 -19.17 -13.48 9.78
CA GLY A 12 -18.81 -14.03 11.09
C GLY A 12 -17.30 -14.15 11.33
N ASP A 13 -16.47 -13.96 10.30
CA ASP A 13 -15.02 -13.94 10.48
C ASP A 13 -14.58 -12.74 11.33
N LYS A 14 -13.48 -12.91 12.06
CA LYS A 14 -12.88 -11.87 12.89
C LYS A 14 -11.74 -11.18 12.16
N ILE A 15 -11.71 -9.85 12.19
CA ILE A 15 -10.56 -9.05 11.74
C ILE A 15 -9.99 -8.29 12.94
N ALA A 16 -8.68 -8.39 13.12
CA ALA A 16 -7.95 -7.59 14.09
C ALA A 16 -7.75 -6.16 13.55
N ALA A 17 -8.18 -5.17 14.31
CA ALA A 17 -7.75 -3.78 14.12
C ALA A 17 -6.44 -3.57 14.89
N ILE A 18 -5.47 -2.89 14.28
CA ILE A 18 -4.13 -2.63 14.85
C ILE A 18 -3.62 -1.25 14.45
N SER A 19 -2.89 -0.59 15.35
CA SER A 19 -2.31 0.75 15.13
C SER A 19 -0.79 0.67 14.94
N LEU A 20 -0.34 0.33 13.72
CA LEU A 20 1.10 0.13 13.43
C LEU A 20 1.88 1.42 13.12
N SER A 21 1.17 2.49 12.79
CA SER A 21 1.75 3.79 12.45
C SER A 21 1.26 4.84 13.44
N TRP A 22 0.41 5.77 13.02
CA TRP A 22 -0.19 6.76 13.89
C TRP A 22 -1.33 6.17 14.73
N GLY A 23 -1.28 6.39 16.05
CA GLY A 23 -2.28 5.87 17.02
C GLY A 23 -3.54 6.71 17.16
N GLY A 24 -3.80 7.65 16.24
CA GLY A 24 -4.90 8.62 16.36
C GLY A 24 -6.30 8.00 16.44
N ALA A 25 -6.48 6.74 16.03
CA ALA A 25 -7.76 6.04 16.17
C ALA A 25 -8.28 5.97 17.62
N GLY A 26 -7.38 6.00 18.61
CA GLY A 26 -7.73 6.01 20.04
C GLY A 26 -7.91 7.41 20.64
N ASP A 27 -7.61 8.48 19.89
CA ASP A 27 -7.73 9.84 20.41
C ASP A 27 -9.20 10.24 20.51
N LYS A 28 -9.59 10.91 21.60
CA LYS A 28 -11.00 11.24 21.91
C LYS A 28 -11.72 11.95 20.78
N GLU A 29 -11.03 12.85 20.07
CA GLU A 29 -11.58 13.66 18.99
C GLU A 29 -11.78 12.86 17.68
N ILE A 30 -11.13 11.71 17.55
CA ILE A 30 -11.09 10.90 16.32
C ILE A 30 -11.78 9.54 16.52
N LEU A 31 -11.94 9.06 17.76
CA LEU A 31 -12.51 7.75 18.10
C LEU A 31 -13.87 7.49 17.43
N TRP A 32 -14.70 8.52 17.23
CA TRP A 32 -15.96 8.40 16.50
C TRP A 32 -15.78 7.88 15.07
N ARG A 33 -14.69 8.25 14.39
CA ARG A 33 -14.35 7.84 13.03
C ARG A 33 -13.93 6.37 12.99
N TYR A 34 -13.19 5.91 14.00
CA TYR A 34 -12.89 4.48 14.19
C TYR A 34 -14.19 3.68 14.34
N ASN A 35 -15.08 4.11 15.24
CA ASN A 35 -16.35 3.43 15.49
C ASN A 35 -17.25 3.39 14.24
N LEU A 36 -17.27 4.44 13.44
CA LEU A 36 -17.99 4.45 12.17
C LEU A 36 -17.41 3.44 11.17
N GLY A 37 -16.09 3.34 11.07
CA GLY A 37 -15.42 2.35 10.22
C GLY A 37 -15.71 0.91 10.67
N LYS A 38 -15.61 0.66 11.99
CA LYS A 38 -15.97 -0.63 12.61
C LYS A 38 -17.42 -1.01 12.31
N LYS A 39 -18.35 -0.08 12.50
CA LYS A 39 -19.77 -0.29 12.21
C LYS A 39 -20.01 -0.71 10.76
N ARG A 40 -19.34 -0.09 9.78
CA ARG A 40 -19.47 -0.49 8.36
C ARG A 40 -18.94 -1.89 8.09
N LEU A 41 -17.79 -2.25 8.68
CA LEU A 41 -17.25 -3.62 8.56
C LEU A 41 -18.23 -4.67 9.13
N GLU A 42 -18.83 -4.36 10.27
CA GLU A 42 -19.79 -5.24 10.94
C GLU A 42 -21.13 -5.33 10.21
N GLU A 43 -21.73 -4.21 9.81
CA GLU A 43 -23.07 -4.16 9.22
C GLU A 43 -23.09 -4.49 7.72
N GLU A 44 -22.14 -3.96 6.95
CA GLU A 44 -22.13 -4.12 5.48
C GLU A 44 -21.48 -5.43 5.06
N PHE A 45 -20.41 -5.85 5.74
CA PHE A 45 -19.64 -7.04 5.39
C PHE A 45 -19.89 -8.23 6.32
N GLY A 46 -20.55 -8.03 7.47
CA GLY A 46 -20.83 -9.09 8.44
C GLY A 46 -19.59 -9.59 9.17
N ILE A 47 -18.52 -8.79 9.24
CA ILE A 47 -17.23 -9.16 9.83
C ILE A 47 -17.14 -8.60 11.25
N ILE A 48 -16.62 -9.38 12.20
CA ILE A 48 -16.46 -8.95 13.59
C ILE A 48 -15.11 -8.27 13.76
N VAL A 49 -15.08 -7.00 14.16
CA VAL A 49 -13.82 -6.28 14.39
C VAL A 49 -13.38 -6.43 15.84
N VAL A 50 -12.13 -6.88 16.04
CA VAL A 50 -11.52 -7.09 17.36
C VAL A 50 -10.33 -6.15 17.52
N GLU A 51 -10.38 -5.26 18.51
CA GLU A 51 -9.25 -4.44 18.92
C GLU A 51 -8.16 -5.29 19.59
N MET A 52 -6.89 -5.08 19.23
CA MET A 52 -5.78 -5.59 20.05
C MET A 52 -5.55 -4.65 21.25
N GLU A 53 -4.80 -5.12 22.24
CA GLU A 53 -4.65 -4.44 23.54
C GLU A 53 -4.23 -2.97 23.41
N ASN A 54 -3.36 -2.65 22.45
CA ASN A 54 -2.80 -1.31 22.32
C ASN A 54 -3.49 -0.48 21.23
N THR A 55 -4.45 -1.05 20.48
CA THR A 55 -5.01 -0.48 19.26
C THR A 55 -5.57 0.93 19.45
N LEU A 56 -6.24 1.18 20.58
CA LEU A 56 -6.90 2.45 20.87
C LEU A 56 -6.28 3.22 22.05
N LYS A 57 -4.99 3.00 22.36
CA LYS A 57 -4.30 3.72 23.46
C LYS A 57 -3.93 5.19 23.14
N GLY A 58 -4.24 5.66 21.93
CA GLY A 58 -4.07 7.07 21.51
C GLY A 58 -2.69 7.37 20.91
N SER A 59 -2.60 8.48 20.18
CA SER A 59 -1.44 8.82 19.34
C SER A 59 -0.16 9.00 20.14
N LYS A 60 -0.22 9.70 21.28
CA LYS A 60 0.94 9.93 22.15
C LYS A 60 1.53 8.61 22.65
N TYR A 61 0.71 7.74 23.24
CA TYR A 61 1.16 6.46 23.77
C TYR A 61 1.75 5.57 22.67
N ILE A 62 1.07 5.47 21.52
CA ILE A 62 1.51 4.61 20.41
C ILE A 62 2.82 5.08 19.78
N TYR A 63 3.05 6.40 19.74
CA TYR A 63 4.30 6.97 19.30
C TYR A 63 5.46 6.66 20.26
N GLU A 64 5.22 6.83 21.57
CA GLU A 64 6.21 6.59 22.64
C GLU A 64 6.54 5.09 22.83
N HIS A 65 5.65 4.18 22.38
CA HIS A 65 5.77 2.73 22.59
C HIS A 65 5.78 1.91 21.28
N PRO A 66 6.83 2.01 20.43
CA PRO A 66 6.94 1.22 19.19
C PRO A 66 6.93 -0.30 19.44
N GLU A 67 7.44 -0.77 20.57
CA GLU A 67 7.42 -2.17 20.97
C GLU A 67 6.00 -2.71 21.11
N LYS A 68 5.06 -1.87 21.56
CA LYS A 68 3.64 -2.23 21.71
C LYS A 68 2.91 -2.35 20.38
N ARG A 69 3.32 -1.58 19.37
CA ARG A 69 2.83 -1.75 17.99
C ARG A 69 3.24 -3.11 17.42
N SER A 70 4.50 -3.48 17.63
CA SER A 70 5.01 -4.79 17.23
C SER A 70 4.34 -5.92 18.03
N GLU A 71 4.10 -5.73 19.33
CA GLU A 71 3.39 -6.70 20.16
C GLU A 71 1.96 -6.95 19.68
N ASP A 72 1.18 -5.90 19.36
CA ASP A 72 -0.16 -6.04 18.77
C ASP A 72 -0.10 -6.80 17.43
N LEU A 73 0.87 -6.47 16.57
CA LEU A 73 1.09 -7.16 15.30
C LEU A 73 1.38 -8.65 15.53
N MET A 74 2.35 -8.95 16.40
CA MET A 74 2.76 -10.32 16.71
C MET A 74 1.65 -11.08 17.43
N ASN A 75 0.83 -10.43 18.26
CA ASN A 75 -0.33 -11.07 18.89
C ASN A 75 -1.43 -11.37 17.87
N ALA A 76 -1.69 -10.46 16.93
CA ALA A 76 -2.58 -10.72 15.79
C ALA A 76 -2.03 -11.85 14.89
N PHE A 77 -0.71 -11.99 14.80
CA PHE A 77 0.00 -12.93 13.94
C PHE A 77 0.67 -14.11 14.65
N LYS A 78 0.42 -14.38 15.94
CA LYS A 78 1.08 -15.49 16.70
C LYS A 78 0.75 -16.88 16.13
N ASP A 79 -0.03 -16.92 15.06
CA ASP A 79 -0.10 -17.94 14.02
C ASP A 79 1.23 -18.11 13.26
N LYS A 80 1.85 -19.30 13.37
CA LYS A 80 3.20 -19.63 12.88
C LYS A 80 3.36 -19.77 11.35
N SER A 81 2.42 -19.28 10.54
CA SER A 81 2.41 -19.49 9.09
C SER A 81 3.09 -18.38 8.26
N ILE A 82 3.63 -17.34 8.88
CA ILE A 82 4.00 -16.11 8.17
C ILE A 82 5.47 -16.09 7.74
N LYS A 83 5.68 -15.92 6.43
CA LYS A 83 7.00 -15.82 5.79
C LYS A 83 7.16 -14.47 5.11
N TRP A 84 8.34 -13.87 5.31
CA TRP A 84 8.76 -12.62 4.67
C TRP A 84 9.37 -12.88 3.27
N PRO A 85 9.15 -12.02 2.26
CA PRO A 85 9.66 -12.25 0.93
C PRO A 85 11.19 -12.13 0.77
N LYS A 86 11.75 -12.97 -0.09
CA LYS A 86 13.14 -12.88 -0.56
C LYS A 86 13.21 -12.13 -1.90
N GLU A 87 14.41 -11.64 -2.23
CA GLU A 87 14.79 -10.76 -3.35
C GLU A 87 14.28 -11.14 -4.76
N ASN A 88 13.77 -12.35 -4.99
CA ASN A 88 13.28 -12.81 -6.30
C ASN A 88 11.86 -12.35 -6.67
N ILE A 89 11.28 -11.39 -5.94
CA ILE A 89 9.94 -10.84 -6.19
C ILE A 89 9.85 -9.92 -7.41
N TRP A 90 10.98 -9.33 -7.83
CA TRP A 90 10.97 -8.32 -8.90
C TRP A 90 10.84 -8.90 -10.30
N ARG A 91 11.26 -10.15 -10.50
CA ARG A 91 11.29 -10.78 -11.83
C ARG A 91 9.87 -11.09 -12.28
N ASN A 92 9.51 -10.58 -13.47
CA ASN A 92 8.19 -10.73 -14.07
C ASN A 92 7.04 -10.11 -13.25
N ALA A 93 7.35 -9.15 -12.37
CA ALA A 93 6.34 -8.47 -11.57
C ALA A 93 5.74 -7.25 -12.30
N ILE A 94 4.55 -6.85 -11.89
CA ILE A 94 4.02 -5.51 -12.17
C ILE A 94 4.30 -4.67 -10.92
N LEU A 95 5.06 -3.59 -11.10
CA LEU A 95 5.33 -2.63 -10.03
C LEU A 95 4.15 -1.68 -9.90
N PHE A 96 3.63 -1.50 -8.69
CA PHE A 96 2.65 -0.46 -8.39
C PHE A 96 3.25 0.61 -7.47
N LEU A 97 3.06 1.87 -7.83
CA LEU A 97 3.55 3.03 -7.09
C LEU A 97 2.42 4.03 -6.84
N GLU A 98 2.50 4.76 -5.75
CA GLU A 98 1.57 5.84 -5.43
C GLU A 98 2.29 6.92 -4.60
N THR A 99 1.71 8.11 -4.51
CA THR A 99 2.24 9.23 -3.71
C THR A 99 1.29 9.56 -2.56
N SER A 100 1.85 9.84 -1.39
CA SER A 100 1.10 10.19 -0.20
C SER A 100 0.49 11.60 -0.20
N GLU A 101 -0.27 11.88 0.85
CA GLU A 101 -0.84 13.20 1.15
C GLU A 101 0.22 14.30 1.38
N GLU A 102 1.47 13.91 1.62
CA GLU A 102 2.63 14.81 1.71
C GLU A 102 3.01 15.43 0.35
N MET A 103 2.48 14.89 -0.76
CA MET A 103 2.67 15.41 -2.12
C MET A 103 4.14 15.69 -2.46
N PRO A 104 5.01 14.65 -2.54
CA PRO A 104 6.46 14.81 -2.59
C PRO A 104 6.92 15.71 -3.75
N GLU A 105 7.82 16.65 -3.46
CA GLU A 105 8.37 17.55 -4.48
C GLU A 105 9.03 16.79 -5.64
N LEU A 106 9.01 17.40 -6.84
CA LEU A 106 9.43 16.78 -8.10
C LEU A 106 10.83 16.15 -8.04
N ASN A 107 11.79 16.83 -7.40
CA ASN A 107 13.17 16.34 -7.27
C ASN A 107 13.26 15.07 -6.40
N HIS A 108 12.42 14.95 -5.37
CA HIS A 108 12.38 13.76 -4.53
C HIS A 108 11.79 12.59 -5.33
N PHE A 109 10.65 12.83 -5.99
CA PHE A 109 10.03 11.81 -6.83
C PHE A 109 10.97 11.32 -7.94
N GLU A 110 11.67 12.23 -8.63
CA GLU A 110 12.68 11.90 -9.65
C GLU A 110 13.80 11.01 -9.09
N ARG A 111 14.34 11.35 -7.91
CA ARG A 111 15.38 10.56 -7.24
C ARG A 111 14.89 9.16 -6.86
N LEU A 112 13.64 9.04 -6.42
CA LEU A 112 13.03 7.76 -6.05
C LEU A 112 12.89 6.85 -7.28
N ILE A 113 12.35 7.36 -8.39
CA ILE A 113 12.22 6.56 -9.63
C ILE A 113 13.60 6.16 -10.17
N ARG A 114 14.59 7.07 -10.16
CA ARG A 114 15.97 6.73 -10.54
C ARG A 114 16.59 5.67 -9.65
N ASN A 115 16.26 5.64 -8.35
CA ASN A 115 16.79 4.63 -7.43
C ASN A 115 16.27 3.22 -7.76
N TYR A 116 15.04 3.07 -8.25
CA TYR A 116 14.55 1.80 -8.79
C TYR A 116 15.33 1.40 -10.06
N GLY A 117 15.56 2.36 -10.96
CA GLY A 117 16.39 2.15 -12.16
C GLY A 117 17.83 1.71 -11.82
N SER A 118 18.49 2.42 -10.91
CA SER A 118 19.88 2.12 -10.54
C SER A 118 20.07 0.77 -9.84
N GLN A 119 19.00 0.20 -9.27
CA GLN A 119 18.98 -1.14 -8.68
C GLN A 119 18.73 -2.25 -9.73
N GLY A 120 18.53 -1.89 -11.00
CA GLY A 120 18.19 -2.82 -12.05
C GLY A 120 16.78 -3.40 -11.89
N ILE A 121 15.88 -2.73 -11.15
CA ILE A 121 14.52 -3.22 -10.89
C ILE A 121 13.62 -2.99 -12.10
N LEU A 122 13.72 -1.81 -12.73
CA LEU A 122 12.86 -1.43 -13.85
C LEU A 122 13.09 -2.30 -15.08
N GLU A 123 14.27 -2.90 -15.20
CA GLU A 123 14.68 -3.83 -16.24
C GLU A 123 14.18 -5.27 -16.00
N LYS A 124 13.68 -5.58 -14.80
CA LYS A 124 13.25 -6.94 -14.40
C LYS A 124 11.73 -7.11 -14.34
N ILE A 125 11.00 -6.00 -14.34
CA ILE A 125 9.54 -5.96 -14.24
C ILE A 125 8.89 -5.99 -15.63
N ASN A 126 7.62 -6.40 -15.66
CA ASN A 126 6.81 -6.48 -16.88
C ASN A 126 5.92 -5.26 -17.10
N GLY A 127 5.89 -4.30 -16.17
CA GLY A 127 5.12 -3.08 -16.31
C GLY A 127 5.02 -2.30 -14.99
N ILE A 128 4.54 -1.05 -15.10
CA ILE A 128 4.32 -0.15 -13.98
C ILE A 128 2.86 0.31 -13.99
N ILE A 129 2.20 0.26 -12.84
CA ILE A 129 0.91 0.94 -12.62
C ILE A 129 1.08 2.02 -11.56
N ILE A 130 0.50 3.19 -11.77
CA ILE A 130 0.71 4.34 -10.89
C ILE A 130 -0.64 4.89 -10.44
N GLY A 131 -0.79 4.98 -9.12
CA GLY A 131 -1.94 5.53 -8.45
C GLY A 131 -2.11 7.01 -8.74
N LYS A 132 -3.35 7.49 -8.67
CA LYS A 132 -3.67 8.90 -8.83
C LYS A 132 -2.98 9.75 -7.72
N PRO A 133 -2.22 10.80 -8.08
CA PRO A 133 -1.63 11.71 -7.09
C PRO A 133 -2.69 12.38 -6.22
N TYR A 134 -2.35 12.63 -4.95
CA TYR A 134 -3.23 13.32 -4.02
C TYR A 134 -3.58 14.72 -4.54
N ASP A 135 -4.88 15.06 -4.54
CA ASP A 135 -5.46 16.27 -5.14
C ASP A 135 -5.04 16.60 -6.59
N ASN A 136 -4.55 15.62 -7.35
CA ASN A 136 -3.95 15.80 -8.68
C ASN A 136 -2.73 16.74 -8.70
N LYS A 137 -2.09 16.99 -7.56
CA LYS A 137 -0.88 17.81 -7.54
C LYS A 137 0.23 17.12 -8.33
N TYR A 138 0.94 17.88 -9.17
CA TYR A 138 2.02 17.42 -10.04
C TYR A 138 1.66 16.28 -11.01
N TYR A 139 0.38 16.17 -11.39
CA TYR A 139 -0.11 15.05 -12.19
C TYR A 139 0.69 14.84 -13.48
N ASP A 140 0.88 15.91 -14.27
CA ASP A 140 1.60 15.85 -15.53
C ASP A 140 3.13 15.84 -15.33
N GLU A 141 3.62 16.52 -14.30
CA GLU A 141 5.02 16.61 -13.97
C GLU A 141 5.59 15.26 -13.55
N TYR A 142 4.89 14.51 -12.69
CA TYR A 142 5.27 13.15 -12.34
C TYR A 142 5.26 12.24 -13.56
N LYS A 143 4.21 12.31 -14.39
CA LYS A 143 4.14 11.56 -15.66
C LYS A 143 5.36 11.84 -16.53
N ASN A 144 5.74 13.10 -16.69
CA ASN A 144 6.90 13.50 -17.48
C ASN A 144 8.22 13.00 -16.89
N ILE A 145 8.37 13.02 -15.56
CA ILE A 145 9.55 12.47 -14.86
C ILE A 145 9.68 10.97 -15.10
N ILE A 146 8.57 10.23 -15.02
CA ILE A 146 8.57 8.78 -15.26
C ILE A 146 8.99 8.50 -16.70
N LEU A 147 8.40 9.19 -17.68
CA LEU A 147 8.76 9.02 -19.09
C LEU A 147 10.22 9.39 -19.35
N LYS A 148 10.70 10.50 -18.79
CA LYS A 148 12.12 10.91 -18.86
C LYS A 148 13.04 9.79 -18.38
N ILE A 149 12.79 9.21 -17.20
CA ILE A 149 13.68 8.20 -16.65
C ILE A 149 13.55 6.87 -17.42
N VAL A 150 12.33 6.37 -17.60
CA VAL A 150 12.10 5.03 -18.18
C VAL A 150 12.46 5.01 -19.67
N ARG A 151 11.92 5.94 -20.46
CA ARG A 151 12.10 6.00 -21.91
C ARG A 151 13.41 6.67 -22.29
N ASP A 152 13.70 7.86 -21.73
CA ASP A 152 14.80 8.68 -22.24
C ASP A 152 16.15 8.32 -21.60
N GLU A 153 16.21 8.01 -20.30
CA GLU A 153 17.45 7.66 -19.59
C GLU A 153 17.76 6.15 -19.70
N LEU A 154 16.80 5.28 -19.37
CA LEU A 154 17.00 3.83 -19.31
C LEU A 154 16.69 3.09 -20.63
N LYS A 155 16.08 3.77 -21.61
CA LYS A 155 15.73 3.22 -22.93
C LYS A 155 14.78 2.01 -22.88
N LEU A 156 13.95 1.91 -21.84
CA LEU A 156 12.93 0.87 -21.68
C LEU A 156 11.64 1.24 -22.43
N ASN A 157 11.75 1.40 -23.75
CA ASN A 157 10.66 1.93 -24.59
C ASN A 157 9.42 1.03 -24.64
N ASP A 158 9.60 -0.27 -24.43
CA ASP A 158 8.52 -1.27 -24.50
C ASP A 158 7.94 -1.61 -23.13
N LEU A 159 8.41 -0.97 -22.04
CA LEU A 159 7.89 -1.21 -20.70
C LEU A 159 6.50 -0.54 -20.55
N PRO A 160 5.40 -1.30 -20.37
CA PRO A 160 4.08 -0.73 -20.21
C PRO A 160 3.97 0.12 -18.95
N ILE A 161 3.38 1.31 -19.07
CA ILE A 161 3.11 2.21 -17.93
C ILE A 161 1.64 2.64 -17.97
N MET A 162 0.88 2.27 -16.96
CA MET A 162 -0.49 2.74 -16.73
C MET A 162 -0.49 3.77 -15.60
N TYR A 163 -1.15 4.91 -15.82
CA TYR A 163 -1.16 6.04 -14.89
C TYR A 163 -2.59 6.40 -14.48
N ASN A 164 -2.76 7.06 -13.33
CA ASN A 164 -4.05 7.53 -12.81
C ASN A 164 -5.00 6.40 -12.39
N MET A 165 -4.45 5.36 -11.77
CA MET A 165 -5.23 4.23 -11.23
C MET A 165 -5.87 4.59 -9.88
N ASN A 166 -7.04 4.00 -9.59
CA ASN A 166 -7.78 4.20 -8.34
C ASN A 166 -7.17 3.44 -7.15
N PHE A 167 -5.93 3.72 -6.78
CA PHE A 167 -5.30 3.30 -5.52
C PHE A 167 -4.32 4.38 -5.03
N GLY A 168 -3.96 4.38 -3.75
CA GLY A 168 -3.07 5.39 -3.14
C GLY A 168 -3.79 6.24 -2.12
N HIS A 169 -3.51 7.54 -2.06
CA HIS A 169 -4.10 8.44 -1.04
C HIS A 169 -5.40 9.14 -1.49
N THR A 170 -6.00 8.70 -2.59
CA THR A 170 -7.30 9.23 -3.08
C THR A 170 -8.44 8.25 -2.77
N SER A 171 -9.70 8.69 -2.89
CA SER A 171 -10.88 7.82 -2.74
C SER A 171 -11.82 7.99 -3.94
N PRO A 172 -12.51 6.92 -4.40
CA PRO A 172 -12.46 5.53 -3.93
C PRO A 172 -11.18 4.78 -4.36
N MET A 173 -10.91 3.63 -3.73
CA MET A 173 -9.75 2.79 -4.01
C MET A 173 -10.11 1.34 -4.32
N ILE A 174 -9.31 0.71 -5.20
CA ILE A 174 -9.24 -0.74 -5.36
C ILE A 174 -8.22 -1.33 -4.38
N THR A 175 -8.34 -2.62 -4.08
CA THR A 175 -7.32 -3.38 -3.34
C THR A 175 -6.41 -4.13 -4.30
N ILE A 176 -5.10 -4.04 -4.10
CA ILE A 176 -4.09 -4.79 -4.88
C ILE A 176 -3.50 -5.90 -4.00
N PRO A 177 -3.82 -7.19 -4.26
CA PRO A 177 -3.22 -8.29 -3.53
C PRO A 177 -1.77 -8.51 -3.99
N TYR A 178 -0.82 -8.38 -3.07
CA TYR A 178 0.59 -8.66 -3.36
C TYR A 178 0.79 -10.09 -3.88
N GLY A 179 1.51 -10.23 -4.99
CA GLY A 179 1.83 -11.52 -5.61
C GLY A 179 0.71 -12.14 -6.46
N ALA A 180 -0.44 -11.48 -6.59
CA ALA A 180 -1.44 -11.88 -7.57
C ALA A 180 -0.93 -11.63 -9.00
N ILE A 181 -1.38 -12.47 -9.94
CA ILE A 181 -1.13 -12.26 -11.37
C ILE A 181 -2.05 -11.13 -11.84
N GLY A 182 -1.48 -10.14 -12.51
CA GLY A 182 -2.20 -9.04 -13.15
C GLY A 182 -1.80 -8.92 -14.62
N GLU A 183 -2.60 -8.16 -15.37
CA GLU A 183 -2.40 -7.90 -16.80
C GLU A 183 -2.49 -6.39 -17.04
N ILE A 184 -1.61 -5.87 -17.90
CA ILE A 184 -1.71 -4.53 -18.48
C ILE A 184 -1.96 -4.75 -19.97
N ASP A 185 -3.15 -4.41 -20.44
CA ASP A 185 -3.51 -4.45 -21.85
C ASP A 185 -3.27 -3.05 -22.44
N CYS A 186 -2.33 -2.93 -23.38
CA CYS A 186 -1.99 -1.64 -24.01
C CYS A 186 -2.82 -1.33 -25.27
N ASP A 187 -3.60 -2.30 -25.76
CA ASP A 187 -4.44 -2.14 -26.94
C ASP A 187 -5.85 -1.60 -26.59
N LYS A 188 -6.16 -1.47 -25.30
CA LYS A 188 -7.44 -0.95 -24.77
C LYS A 188 -7.22 0.23 -23.83
#